data_AF-A0A3C0FYT3-F1
#
_entry.id   AF-A0A3C0FYT3-F1
#
_cell.length_a   1.000
_cell.length_b   1.000
_cell.length_c   1.000
_cell.angle_alpha   90.00
_cell.angle_beta   90.00
_cell.angle_gamma   90.00
#
_symmetry.space_group_name_H-M   'P 1'
#
loop_
_entity.id
_entity.type
_entity.pdbx_description
1 polymer ?
#
loop_
_entity_poly.entity_id
_entity_poly.type
_entity_poly.pdbx_seq_one_letter_code
_entity_poly.pdbx_strand_id
1 'polypeptide(L)'
;MPFVKGLADLATKQASDNGQIRTLLGRKCRFHLWEPLTFGVGKPLPHDDAQKEYGKQIRRAFTYKALNRLIQGSAADQTKKAMLDCYNEGLTPMLTVHDELCFSVEGDDQAHRIKDIMENGLSEVLKVPSKVDDELKDNWGEID
;
A
#
# COMPACT_ATOMS: atom_id res chain seq x y z
N MET A 1 5.32 11.41 -17.75
CA MET A 1 4.77 10.05 -17.94
C MET A 1 3.24 10.10 -18.08
N PRO A 2 2.68 9.99 -19.30
CA PRO A 2 1.26 10.20 -19.56
C PRO A 2 0.33 9.23 -18.80
N PHE A 3 0.77 8.00 -18.55
CA PHE A 3 -0.02 6.99 -17.83
C PHE A 3 -0.20 7.28 -16.33
N VAL A 4 0.72 8.01 -15.69
CA VAL A 4 0.63 8.32 -14.25
C VAL A 4 -0.53 9.26 -13.98
N LYS A 5 -0.72 10.29 -14.83
CA LYS A 5 -1.84 11.21 -14.71
C LYS A 5 -3.18 10.49 -14.90
N GLY A 6 -3.28 9.64 -15.92
CA GLY A 6 -4.48 8.83 -16.16
C GLY A 6 -4.82 7.93 -14.98
N LEU A 7 -3.82 7.27 -14.37
CA LEU A 7 -4.03 6.45 -13.17
C LEU A 7 -4.48 7.29 -11.96
N ALA A 8 -3.91 8.47 -11.77
CA ALA A 8 -4.29 9.39 -10.70
C ALA A 8 -5.76 9.83 -10.83
N ASP A 9 -6.16 10.19 -12.04
CA ASP A 9 -7.53 10.61 -12.36
C ASP A 9 -8.52 9.46 -12.12
N LEU A 10 -8.19 8.24 -12.56
CA LEU A 10 -9.00 7.05 -12.34
C LEU A 10 -9.16 6.72 -10.84
N ALA A 11 -8.05 6.74 -10.08
CA ALA A 11 -8.09 6.47 -8.64
C ALA A 11 -8.94 7.52 -7.88
N THR A 12 -8.79 8.79 -8.25
CA THR A 12 -9.56 9.90 -7.66
C THR A 12 -11.05 9.80 -7.99
N LYS A 13 -11.38 9.47 -9.24
CA LYS A 13 -12.76 9.25 -9.68
C LYS A 13 -13.40 8.08 -8.93
N GLN A 14 -12.70 6.94 -8.87
CA GLN A 14 -13.16 5.77 -8.12
C GLN A 14 -13.42 6.10 -6.64
N ALA A 15 -12.53 6.86 -6.00
CA ALA A 15 -12.70 7.32 -4.62
C ALA A 15 -13.89 8.28 -4.46
N SER A 16 -14.10 9.19 -5.41
CA SER A 16 -15.20 10.16 -5.40
C SER A 16 -16.57 9.49 -5.59
N ASP A 17 -16.69 8.65 -6.59
CA ASP A 17 -17.95 8.00 -6.96
C ASP A 17 -18.36 6.95 -5.93
N ASN A 18 -17.42 6.09 -5.51
CA ASN A 18 -17.73 4.92 -4.69
C ASN A 18 -17.34 5.06 -3.21
N GLY A 19 -16.62 6.12 -2.83
CA GLY A 19 -16.12 6.29 -1.46
C GLY A 19 -15.05 5.29 -1.05
N GLN A 20 -14.48 4.57 -2.02
CA GLN A 20 -13.49 3.56 -1.75
C GLN A 20 -12.64 3.26 -2.98
N ILE A 21 -11.40 2.84 -2.73
CA ILE A 21 -10.56 2.15 -3.70
C ILE A 21 -10.13 0.79 -3.12
N ARG A 22 -9.57 -0.07 -3.97
CA ARG A 22 -8.93 -1.31 -3.54
C ARG A 22 -7.47 -1.31 -3.97
N THR A 23 -6.61 -1.83 -3.11
CA THR A 23 -5.20 -2.08 -3.39
C THR A 23 -5.03 -3.35 -4.24
N LEU A 24 -3.79 -3.68 -4.61
CA LEU A 24 -3.44 -4.83 -5.45
C LEU A 24 -4.06 -6.14 -4.97
N LEU A 25 -4.02 -6.44 -3.66
CA LEU A 25 -4.60 -7.66 -3.09
C LEU A 25 -6.03 -7.45 -2.56
N GLY A 26 -6.71 -6.39 -3.00
CA GLY A 26 -8.15 -6.20 -2.77
C GLY A 26 -8.53 -5.51 -1.45
N ARG A 27 -7.56 -5.09 -0.62
CA ARG A 27 -7.82 -4.40 0.65
C ARG A 27 -8.52 -3.07 0.40
N LYS A 28 -9.61 -2.83 1.15
CA LYS A 28 -10.51 -1.69 0.97
C LYS A 28 -10.00 -0.43 1.69
N CYS A 29 -9.71 0.61 0.92
CA CYS A 29 -9.36 1.94 1.41
C CYS A 29 -10.56 2.89 1.29
N ARG A 30 -11.04 3.44 2.40
CA ARG A 30 -12.31 4.19 2.48
C ARG A 30 -12.11 5.71 2.51
N PHE A 31 -13.01 6.44 1.86
CA PHE A 31 -13.16 7.90 1.83
C PHE A 31 -14.56 8.26 2.34
N HIS A 32 -14.73 8.14 3.64
CA HIS A 32 -16.03 8.26 4.32
C HIS A 32 -16.37 9.70 4.73
N LEU A 33 -15.38 10.60 4.69
CA LEU A 33 -15.55 12.01 5.05
C LEU A 33 -15.95 12.84 3.84
N TRP A 34 -16.65 13.92 4.12
CA TRP A 34 -17.19 14.87 3.16
C TRP A 34 -16.79 16.28 3.54
N GLU A 35 -16.52 17.10 2.53
CA GLU A 35 -16.10 18.49 2.65
C GLU A 35 -16.93 19.37 1.69
N PRO A 36 -17.01 20.69 1.91
CA PRO A 36 -17.57 21.61 0.93
C PRO A 36 -16.89 21.50 -0.44
N LEU A 37 -17.60 21.91 -1.50
CA LEU A 37 -17.02 21.92 -2.85
C LEU A 37 -15.77 22.81 -2.96
N THR A 38 -15.75 23.91 -2.20
CA THR A 38 -14.62 24.82 -2.12
C THR A 38 -13.51 24.22 -1.26
N PHE A 39 -12.35 23.98 -1.88
CA PHE A 39 -11.21 23.42 -1.20
C PHE A 39 -10.73 24.30 -0.03
N GLY A 40 -10.42 23.69 1.11
CA GLY A 40 -9.87 24.37 2.29
C GLY A 40 -10.91 25.13 3.14
N VAL A 41 -12.18 25.14 2.74
CA VAL A 41 -13.26 25.72 3.52
C VAL A 41 -13.93 24.62 4.33
N GLY A 42 -13.87 24.71 5.66
CA GLY A 42 -14.48 23.73 6.56
C GLY A 42 -13.65 22.46 6.80
N LYS A 43 -14.02 21.71 7.83
CA LYS A 43 -13.37 20.46 8.21
C LYS A 43 -14.09 19.28 7.55
N PRO A 44 -13.37 18.26 7.08
CA PRO A 44 -14.01 17.03 6.62
C PRO A 44 -14.79 16.33 7.74
N LEU A 45 -16.05 15.98 7.49
CA LEU A 45 -16.97 15.37 8.46
C LEU A 45 -17.64 14.10 7.90
N PRO A 46 -18.18 13.20 8.75
CA PRO A 46 -19.09 12.16 8.30
C PRO A 46 -20.26 12.75 7.48
N HIS A 47 -20.80 11.98 6.53
CA HIS A 47 -21.79 12.46 5.56
C HIS A 47 -22.96 13.23 6.20
N ASP A 48 -23.59 12.66 7.23
CA ASP A 48 -24.79 13.25 7.84
C ASP A 48 -24.49 14.55 8.58
N ASP A 49 -23.30 14.64 9.19
CA ASP A 49 -22.84 15.85 9.88
C ASP A 49 -22.43 16.93 8.87
N ALA A 50 -21.73 16.54 7.80
CA ALA A 50 -21.38 17.45 6.70
C ALA A 50 -22.63 18.02 6.03
N GLN A 51 -23.67 17.21 5.86
CA GLN A 51 -24.93 17.67 5.27
C GLN A 51 -25.69 18.65 6.17
N LYS A 52 -25.63 18.47 7.50
CA LYS A 52 -26.20 19.41 8.47
C LYS A 52 -25.44 20.73 8.51
N GLU A 53 -24.11 20.67 8.48
CA GLU A 53 -23.24 21.85 8.63
C GLU A 53 -23.11 22.66 7.32
N TYR A 54 -22.91 21.97 6.19
CA TYR A 54 -22.55 22.59 4.90
C TYR A 54 -23.69 22.54 3.87
N GLY A 55 -24.80 21.87 4.21
CA GLY A 55 -25.92 21.68 3.30
C GLY A 55 -25.64 20.63 2.22
N LYS A 56 -26.35 20.74 1.09
CA LYS A 56 -26.31 19.72 0.01
C LYS A 56 -25.07 19.80 -0.88
N GLN A 57 -24.32 20.91 -0.84
CA GLN A 57 -23.17 21.17 -1.72
C GLN A 57 -21.87 20.65 -1.09
N ILE A 58 -21.78 19.32 -1.00
CA ILE A 58 -20.63 18.60 -0.42
C ILE A 58 -20.06 17.60 -1.41
N ARG A 59 -18.77 17.27 -1.26
CA ARG A 59 -18.06 16.23 -2.00
C ARG A 59 -17.26 15.36 -1.05
N ARG A 60 -16.80 14.20 -1.51
CA ARG A 60 -15.90 13.36 -0.71
C ARG A 60 -14.57 14.04 -0.48
N ALA A 61 -14.14 14.05 0.77
CA ALA A 61 -12.86 14.62 1.17
C ALA A 61 -11.71 13.68 0.83
N PHE A 62 -10.52 14.28 0.67
CA PHE A 62 -9.24 13.58 0.49
C PHE A 62 -9.12 12.66 -0.73
N THR A 63 -10.03 12.73 -1.70
CA THR A 63 -9.99 11.85 -2.88
C THR A 63 -8.72 12.06 -3.72
N TYR A 64 -8.10 13.24 -3.65
CA TYR A 64 -6.77 13.51 -4.24
C TYR A 64 -5.65 12.62 -3.66
N LYS A 65 -5.84 12.01 -2.48
CA LYS A 65 -4.90 11.04 -1.88
C LYS A 65 -5.13 9.60 -2.38
N ALA A 66 -6.08 9.38 -3.30
CA ALA A 66 -6.43 8.03 -3.76
C ALA A 66 -5.27 7.32 -4.45
N LEU A 67 -4.49 8.02 -5.28
CA LEU A 67 -3.30 7.44 -5.90
C LEU A 67 -2.31 6.95 -4.84
N ASN A 68 -2.01 7.77 -3.83
CA ASN A 68 -1.08 7.39 -2.75
C ASN A 68 -1.59 6.17 -1.98
N ARG A 69 -2.89 6.11 -1.69
CA ARG A 69 -3.49 4.93 -1.02
C ARG A 69 -3.45 3.69 -1.90
N LEU A 70 -3.54 3.83 -3.22
CA LEU A 70 -3.40 2.73 -4.17
C LEU A 70 -1.96 2.20 -4.16
N ILE A 71 -0.97 3.07 -4.39
CA ILE A 71 0.43 2.63 -4.57
C ILE A 71 1.06 2.15 -3.26
N GLN A 72 0.99 2.94 -2.18
CA GLN A 72 1.58 2.58 -0.88
C GLN A 72 0.80 1.43 -0.23
N GLY A 73 -0.51 1.42 -0.43
CA GLY A 73 -1.34 0.32 0.05
C GLY A 73 -1.00 -0.99 -0.66
N SER A 74 -0.75 -0.95 -1.98
CA SER A 74 -0.36 -2.14 -2.74
C SER A 74 1.04 -2.63 -2.37
N ALA A 75 1.99 -1.71 -2.15
CA ALA A 75 3.32 -2.07 -1.64
C ALA A 75 3.23 -2.75 -0.25
N ALA A 76 2.43 -2.20 0.65
CA ALA A 76 2.20 -2.83 1.96
C ALA A 76 1.53 -4.22 1.86
N ASP A 77 0.66 -4.43 0.87
CA ASP A 77 0.09 -5.75 0.61
C ASP A 77 1.15 -6.75 0.14
N GLN A 78 2.08 -6.32 -0.73
CA GLN A 78 3.20 -7.13 -1.20
C GLN A 78 4.13 -7.55 -0.06
N THR A 79 4.62 -6.59 0.73
CA THR A 79 5.50 -6.88 1.87
C THR A 79 4.83 -7.83 2.87
N LYS A 80 3.55 -7.60 3.19
CA LYS A 80 2.81 -8.48 4.11
C LYS A 80 2.54 -9.87 3.55
N LYS A 81 2.34 -10.00 2.24
CA LYS A 81 2.22 -11.31 1.58
C LYS A 81 3.54 -12.08 1.69
N ALA A 82 4.66 -11.43 1.37
CA ALA A 82 5.98 -12.03 1.52
C ALA A 82 6.27 -12.44 2.98
N MET A 83 5.97 -11.59 3.97
CA MET A 83 6.09 -11.95 5.38
C MET A 83 5.28 -13.20 5.74
N LEU A 84 4.03 -13.28 5.29
CA LEU A 84 3.15 -14.42 5.56
C LEU A 84 3.68 -15.70 4.90
N ASP A 85 4.16 -15.59 3.66
CA ASP A 85 4.71 -16.73 2.92
C ASP A 85 5.99 -17.26 3.55
N CYS A 86 6.93 -16.38 3.91
CA CYS A 86 8.12 -16.75 4.68
C CYS A 86 7.72 -17.41 6.01
N TYR A 87 6.77 -16.81 6.75
CA TYR A 87 6.31 -17.36 8.03
C TYR A 87 5.72 -18.77 7.89
N ASN A 88 4.94 -19.03 6.83
CA ASN A 88 4.38 -20.35 6.56
C ASN A 88 5.45 -21.41 6.27
N GLU A 89 6.65 -21.00 5.85
CA GLU A 89 7.82 -21.87 5.67
C GLU A 89 8.72 -21.94 6.92
N GLY A 90 8.30 -21.34 8.03
CA GLY A 90 9.09 -21.28 9.27
C GLY A 90 10.16 -20.18 9.28
N LEU A 91 10.21 -19.34 8.25
CA LEU A 91 11.15 -18.23 8.12
C LEU A 91 10.48 -16.97 8.66
N THR A 92 10.71 -16.65 9.94
CA THR A 92 10.05 -15.51 10.60
C THR A 92 10.96 -14.28 10.57
N PRO A 93 10.51 -13.14 10.00
CA PRO A 93 11.30 -11.91 10.03
C PRO A 93 11.43 -11.39 11.46
N MET A 94 12.63 -10.94 11.82
CA MET A 94 12.96 -10.34 13.12
C MET A 94 12.42 -8.92 13.22
N LEU A 95 12.53 -8.16 12.14
CA LEU A 95 12.06 -6.79 12.03
C LEU A 95 11.69 -6.45 10.58
N THR A 96 10.92 -5.38 10.44
CA THR A 96 10.52 -4.87 9.12
C THR A 96 10.63 -3.36 9.10
N VAL A 97 11.30 -2.81 8.09
CA VAL A 97 11.43 -1.36 7.88
C VAL A 97 10.96 -1.04 6.47
N HIS A 98 9.78 -0.42 6.34
CA HIS A 98 9.17 -0.15 5.03
C HIS A 98 8.99 -1.42 4.18
N ASP A 99 9.82 -1.60 3.16
CA ASP A 99 9.87 -2.73 2.23
C ASP A 99 10.96 -3.76 2.57
N GLU A 100 11.79 -3.48 3.58
CA GLU A 100 12.83 -4.37 4.09
C GLU A 100 12.28 -5.39 5.09
N LEU A 101 12.66 -6.66 4.92
CA LEU A 101 12.41 -7.74 5.87
C LEU A 101 13.76 -8.29 6.33
N CYS A 102 14.08 -8.15 7.62
CA CYS A 102 15.35 -8.63 8.16
C CYS A 102 15.15 -9.94 8.91
N PHE A 103 16.02 -10.91 8.63
CA PHE A 103 15.94 -12.26 9.19
C PHE A 103 17.26 -12.62 9.86
N SER A 104 17.18 -13.47 10.88
CA SER A 104 18.33 -14.26 11.31
C SER A 104 18.27 -15.58 10.56
N VAL A 105 19.29 -15.85 9.74
CA VAL A 105 19.36 -17.04 8.89
C VAL A 105 20.49 -17.97 9.34
N GLU A 106 20.31 -19.27 9.16
CA GLU A 106 21.31 -20.29 9.49
C GLU A 106 22.34 -20.53 8.36
N GLY A 107 22.04 -20.05 7.15
CA GLY A 107 22.92 -20.14 5.98
C GLY A 107 22.25 -19.65 4.69
N ASP A 108 23.03 -19.67 3.61
CA ASP A 108 22.65 -19.10 2.31
C ASP A 108 21.36 -19.70 1.73
N ASP A 109 21.06 -20.97 2.01
CA ASP A 109 19.84 -21.62 1.52
C ASP A 109 18.57 -20.93 2.04
N GLN A 110 18.56 -20.48 3.29
CA GLN A 110 17.44 -19.73 3.85
C GLN A 110 17.34 -18.33 3.22
N ALA A 111 18.48 -17.65 3.03
CA ALA A 111 18.54 -16.34 2.37
C ALA A 111 18.01 -16.41 0.93
N HIS A 112 18.46 -17.39 0.15
CA HIS A 112 17.98 -17.65 -1.21
C HIS A 112 16.48 -17.95 -1.24
N ARG A 113 15.97 -18.73 -0.27
CA ARG A 113 14.54 -19.04 -0.19
C ARG A 113 13.70 -17.80 0.10
N ILE A 114 14.13 -16.97 1.06
CA ILE A 114 13.47 -15.70 1.39
C ILE A 114 13.42 -14.79 0.16
N LYS A 115 14.55 -14.65 -0.53
CA LYS A 115 14.65 -13.86 -1.76
C LYS A 115 13.69 -14.34 -2.84
N ASP A 116 13.65 -15.65 -3.11
CA ASP A 116 12.73 -16.24 -4.08
C ASP A 116 11.26 -15.95 -3.73
N ILE A 117 10.86 -16.10 -2.46
CA ILE A 117 9.51 -15.78 -1.99
C ILE A 117 9.19 -14.30 -2.25
N MET A 118 10.11 -13.40 -1.93
CA MET A 118 9.91 -11.96 -2.09
C MET A 118 9.85 -11.53 -3.57
N GLU A 119 10.64 -12.14 -4.44
CA GLU A 119 10.64 -11.86 -5.89
C GLU A 119 9.42 -12.44 -6.61
N ASN A 120 9.03 -13.67 -6.24
CA ASN A 120 8.07 -14.47 -7.00
C ASN A 120 6.69 -14.59 -6.35
N GLY A 121 6.50 -14.17 -5.09
CA GLY A 121 5.26 -14.34 -4.34
C GLY A 121 4.01 -13.67 -4.94
N LEU A 122 4.20 -12.72 -5.88
CA LEU A 122 3.13 -12.04 -6.61
C LEU A 122 3.30 -12.08 -8.14
N SER A 123 4.07 -13.03 -8.68
CA SER A 123 4.34 -13.16 -10.12
C SER A 123 3.07 -13.26 -10.98
N GLU A 124 2.00 -13.88 -10.46
CA GLU A 124 0.71 -14.01 -11.14
C GLU A 124 -0.07 -12.69 -11.26
N VAL A 125 0.27 -11.68 -10.45
CA VAL A 125 -0.45 -10.41 -10.37
C VAL A 125 0.37 -9.26 -10.98
N LEU A 126 1.70 -9.30 -10.84
CA LEU A 126 2.60 -8.26 -11.30
C LEU A 126 2.99 -8.46 -12.76
N LYS A 127 2.82 -7.40 -13.57
CA LYS A 127 3.27 -7.39 -14.98
C LYS A 127 4.77 -7.18 -15.14
N VAL A 128 5.42 -6.68 -14.10
CA VAL A 128 6.86 -6.41 -14.05
C VAL A 128 7.42 -7.23 -12.89
N PRO A 129 8.42 -8.09 -13.12
CA PRO A 129 9.03 -8.88 -12.06
C PRO A 129 9.58 -7.99 -10.94
N SER A 130 9.44 -8.44 -9.69
CA SER A 130 10.10 -7.78 -8.57
C SER A 130 11.56 -8.22 -8.52
N LYS A 131 12.44 -7.30 -8.13
CA LYS A 131 13.85 -7.56 -7.84
C LYS A 131 14.08 -7.29 -6.37
N VAL A 132 14.72 -8.22 -5.68
CA VAL A 132 15.05 -8.09 -4.26
C VAL A 132 16.56 -8.04 -4.14
N ASP A 133 17.04 -7.05 -3.42
CA ASP A 133 18.44 -6.95 -3.02
C ASP A 133 18.58 -7.54 -1.61
N ASP A 134 19.57 -8.39 -1.41
CA ASP A 134 19.86 -9.07 -0.15
C ASP A 134 21.32 -8.86 0.24
N GLU A 135 21.55 -8.60 1.52
CA GLU A 135 22.88 -8.47 2.10
C GLU A 135 22.95 -9.28 3.40
N LEU A 136 24.02 -10.06 3.56
CA LEU A 136 24.26 -10.91 4.73
C LEU A 136 25.44 -10.36 5.52
N LYS A 137 25.20 -10.03 6.79
CA LYS A 137 26.19 -9.54 7.77
C LYS A 137 25.92 -10.14 9.14
N ASP A 138 26.90 -10.00 10.03
CA ASP A 138 26.78 -10.47 11.42
C ASP A 138 25.78 -9.63 12.24
N ASN A 139 25.54 -8.38 11.83
CA ASN A 139 24.53 -7.52 12.44
C ASN A 139 23.95 -6.50 11.46
N TRP A 140 22.74 -6.03 11.76
CA TRP A 140 21.99 -5.11 10.91
C TRP A 140 22.65 -3.73 10.74
N GLY A 141 23.51 -3.31 11.67
CA GLY A 141 24.21 -2.02 11.59
C GLY A 141 25.35 -1.98 10.57
N GLU A 142 25.72 -3.13 10.00
CA GLU A 142 26.76 -3.28 8.98
C GLU A 142 26.20 -3.45 7.55
N ILE A 143 24.88 -3.37 7.42
CA ILE A 143 24.16 -3.36 6.14
C ILE A 143 24.26 -1.95 5.55
N ASP A 144 24.61 -1.85 4.27
CA ASP A 144 24.84 -0.58 3.55
C ASP A 144 23.55 0.03 2.95
#